data_AF-A0A7S2XX92-F1
#
_entry.id   AF-A0A7S2XX92-F1
#
_cell.length_a   1.000
_cell.length_b   1.000
_cell.length_c   1.000
_cell.angle_alpha   90.00
_cell.angle_beta   90.00
_cell.angle_gamma   90.00
#
_symmetry.space_group_name_H-M   'P 1'
#
loop_
_entity.id
_entity.type
_entity.pdbx_description
1 polymer ?
#
loop_
_entity_poly.entity_id
_entity_poly.type
_entity_poly.pdbx_seq_one_letter_code
_entity_poly.pdbx_strand_id
1 'polypeptide(L)'
;SDEDEDGDSIHMWTEVKYGGPDVLNLPENKDRTLFLCYPDDYEESEESMALQCLKTFNGDHVVHVGELCGAQATLSLRQCPWGRTSDPGFQEHLMTNFHCILQIGIPHWPHTKDHLTVWKRSKVCIIPSSTDSGDEDDSDEGGCEDAWAAVPADEQLPVDLAAPCTLHLL
;
A
#
# COMPACT_ATOMS: atom_id res chain seq x y z
N SER A 1 26.70 43.71 28.72
CA SER A 1 25.31 43.44 28.31
C SER A 1 25.42 42.52 27.14
N ASP A 2 25.62 41.24 27.43
CA ASP A 2 25.63 40.16 26.46
C ASP A 2 25.08 38.98 27.26
N GLU A 3 23.76 38.84 27.23
CA GLU A 3 23.06 37.68 27.75
C GLU A 3 23.24 36.58 26.72
N ASP A 4 23.95 35.52 27.10
CA ASP A 4 24.07 34.29 26.34
C ASP A 4 22.67 33.65 26.26
N GLU A 5 21.95 33.93 25.17
CA GLU A 5 20.76 33.17 24.78
C GLU A 5 21.19 31.75 24.42
N ASP A 6 21.17 30.86 25.42
CA ASP A 6 21.16 29.41 25.25
C ASP A 6 19.91 29.02 24.45
N GLY A 7 20.03 29.06 23.13
CA GLY A 7 19.04 28.54 22.19
C GLY A 7 18.91 27.04 22.39
N ASP A 8 17.90 26.65 23.15
CA ASP A 8 17.52 25.26 23.44
C ASP A 8 17.36 24.49 22.12
N SER A 9 18.40 23.76 21.72
CA SER A 9 18.41 23.01 20.47
C SER A 9 17.47 21.82 20.63
N ILE A 10 16.29 21.91 20.02
CA ILE A 10 15.28 20.85 20.03
C ILE A 10 15.88 19.61 19.36
N HIS A 11 16.39 18.71 20.19
CA HIS A 11 16.85 17.40 19.77
C HIS A 11 15.64 16.47 19.66
N MET A 12 15.00 16.43 18.49
CA MET A 12 13.96 15.45 18.15
C MET A 12 14.58 14.07 17.90
N TRP A 13 15.05 13.42 18.95
CA TRP A 13 15.34 11.99 18.90
C TRP A 13 14.14 11.24 19.46
N THR A 14 13.72 10.18 18.76
CA THR A 14 12.72 9.25 19.27
C THR A 14 13.38 7.91 19.54
N GLU A 15 12.91 7.22 20.58
CA GLU A 15 13.28 5.83 20.83
C GLU A 15 12.76 4.95 19.67
N VAL A 16 13.65 4.13 19.10
CA VAL A 16 13.29 3.11 18.11
C VAL A 16 13.03 1.81 18.86
N LYS A 17 11.85 1.23 18.65
CA LYS A 17 11.42 -0.02 19.31
C LYS A 17 11.39 -1.15 18.29
N TYR A 18 11.77 -2.34 18.74
CA TYR A 18 11.54 -3.57 17.99
C TYR A 18 10.05 -3.90 17.99
N GLY A 19 9.56 -4.41 16.87
CA GLY A 19 8.18 -4.87 16.74
C GLY A 19 7.97 -5.62 15.42
N GLY A 20 6.83 -6.29 15.33
CA GLY A 20 6.34 -6.92 14.11
C GLY A 20 4.81 -6.82 14.05
N PRO A 21 4.13 -7.76 13.38
CA PRO A 21 2.67 -7.77 13.27
C PRO A 21 1.95 -7.74 14.64
N ASP A 22 2.57 -8.33 15.66
CA ASP A 22 2.06 -8.45 17.02
C ASP A 22 1.81 -7.09 17.70
N VAL A 23 2.62 -6.08 17.41
CA VAL A 23 2.47 -4.76 18.03
C VAL A 23 1.35 -3.92 17.42
N LEU A 24 0.83 -4.30 16.25
CA LEU A 24 -0.17 -3.52 15.50
C LEU A 24 -1.53 -3.49 16.21
N ASN A 25 -1.85 -4.53 16.98
CA ASN A 25 -3.12 -4.64 17.71
C ASN A 25 -3.06 -4.07 19.13
N LEU A 26 -1.92 -3.50 19.55
CA LEU A 26 -1.80 -2.85 20.85
C LEU A 26 -2.72 -1.60 20.91
N PRO A 27 -3.39 -1.34 22.06
CA PRO A 27 -4.33 -0.22 22.18
C PRO A 27 -3.76 1.14 21.77
N GLU A 28 -2.48 1.39 22.05
CA GLU A 28 -1.77 2.61 21.68
C GLU A 28 -1.59 2.82 20.17
N ASN A 29 -1.76 1.77 19.36
CA ASN A 29 -1.55 1.81 17.90
C ASN A 29 -2.86 1.78 17.09
N LYS A 30 -4.02 1.69 17.75
CA LYS A 30 -5.32 1.46 17.09
C LYS A 30 -5.66 2.46 15.97
N ASP A 31 -5.34 3.73 16.14
CA ASP A 31 -5.72 4.81 15.21
C ASP A 31 -4.52 5.32 14.39
N ARG A 32 -3.44 4.54 14.32
CA ARG A 32 -2.21 4.93 13.61
C ARG A 32 -2.20 4.44 12.17
N THR A 33 -1.43 5.15 11.34
CA THR A 33 -1.09 4.74 9.98
C THR A 33 0.01 3.67 10.02
N LEU A 34 -0.14 2.62 9.22
CA LEU A 34 0.92 1.65 9.01
C LEU A 34 1.95 2.22 8.03
N PHE A 35 3.20 2.33 8.45
CA PHE A 35 4.31 2.77 7.59
C PHE A 35 5.27 1.61 7.35
N LEU A 36 5.44 1.22 6.09
CA LEU A 36 6.34 0.15 5.66
C LEU A 36 7.37 0.72 4.69
N CYS A 37 8.66 0.56 5.02
CA CYS A 37 9.75 1.07 4.20
C CYS A 37 10.78 -0.03 4.03
N TYR A 38 10.91 -0.53 2.80
CA TYR A 38 11.87 -1.57 2.47
C TYR A 38 11.76 -2.85 3.33
N PRO A 39 10.54 -3.39 3.53
CA PRO A 39 10.30 -4.38 4.58
C PRO A 39 10.90 -5.77 4.31
N ASP A 40 11.11 -6.17 3.04
CA ASP A 40 11.35 -7.58 2.71
C ASP A 40 12.74 -7.92 2.08
N ASP A 41 13.57 -6.94 1.67
CA ASP A 41 14.81 -7.18 0.87
C ASP A 41 15.91 -8.01 1.59
N TYR A 42 15.65 -8.47 2.83
CA TYR A 42 16.59 -9.27 3.65
C TYR A 42 15.91 -10.37 4.49
N GLU A 43 14.69 -10.77 4.16
CA GLU A 43 13.98 -11.80 4.93
C GLU A 43 14.29 -13.23 4.46
N GLU A 44 14.37 -14.16 5.42
CA GLU A 44 14.56 -15.60 5.18
C GLU A 44 13.29 -16.42 5.49
N SER A 45 12.19 -15.77 5.91
CA SER A 45 10.92 -16.44 6.23
C SER A 45 10.08 -16.77 5.00
N GLU A 46 9.21 -17.79 5.11
CA GLU A 46 8.31 -18.19 4.03
C GLU A 46 7.23 -17.13 3.72
N GLU A 47 6.72 -16.44 4.75
CA GLU A 47 5.79 -15.33 4.58
C GLU A 47 6.47 -14.02 5.00
N SER A 48 6.40 -13.00 4.13
CA SER A 48 6.96 -11.68 4.36
C SER A 48 6.35 -11.00 5.60
N MET A 49 7.17 -10.33 6.40
CA MET A 49 6.71 -9.52 7.53
C MET A 49 5.80 -8.38 7.07
N ALA A 50 6.05 -7.79 5.89
CA ALA A 50 5.16 -6.79 5.31
C ALA A 50 3.75 -7.35 5.10
N LEU A 51 3.64 -8.55 4.52
CA LEU A 51 2.35 -9.22 4.30
C LEU A 51 1.66 -9.56 5.61
N GLN A 52 2.40 -10.10 6.60
CA GLN A 52 1.85 -10.38 7.92
C GLN A 52 1.35 -9.11 8.62
N CYS A 53 2.11 -8.01 8.54
CA CYS A 53 1.73 -6.71 9.08
C CYS A 53 0.46 -6.20 8.40
N LEU A 54 0.38 -6.27 7.07
CA LEU A 54 -0.75 -5.77 6.30
C LEU A 54 -2.04 -6.57 6.59
N LYS A 55 -1.95 -7.91 6.70
CA LYS A 55 -3.06 -8.78 7.09
C LYS A 55 -3.55 -8.51 8.52
N THR A 56 -2.64 -8.16 9.41
CA THR A 56 -2.96 -7.89 10.83
C THR A 56 -3.47 -6.46 11.04
N PHE A 57 -3.09 -5.53 10.17
CA PHE A 57 -3.42 -4.13 10.29
C PHE A 57 -4.91 -3.87 10.06
N ASN A 58 -5.56 -3.28 11.07
CA ASN A 58 -7.00 -2.95 11.04
C ASN A 58 -7.29 -1.47 10.75
N GLY A 59 -6.26 -0.63 10.61
CA GLY A 59 -6.44 0.79 10.33
C GLY A 59 -6.73 1.08 8.84
N ASP A 60 -6.90 2.35 8.52
CA ASP A 60 -7.39 2.78 7.20
C ASP A 60 -6.28 3.13 6.21
N HIS A 61 -5.12 3.56 6.69
CA HIS A 61 -4.06 4.12 5.84
C HIS A 61 -2.77 3.33 5.96
N VAL A 62 -2.19 3.03 4.80
CA VAL A 62 -0.87 2.41 4.66
C VAL A 62 0.02 3.34 3.86
N VAL A 63 1.21 3.61 4.37
CA VAL A 63 2.28 4.29 3.63
C VAL A 63 3.33 3.24 3.30
N HIS A 64 3.62 3.09 2.01
CA HIS A 64 4.63 2.16 1.51
C HIS A 64 5.73 2.94 0.78
N VAL A 65 6.98 2.65 1.13
CA VAL A 65 8.18 3.21 0.48
C VAL A 65 8.94 2.08 -0.21
N GLY A 66 8.97 2.14 -1.54
CA GLY A 66 9.66 1.17 -2.38
C GLY A 66 9.16 1.09 -3.81
N GLU A 67 9.62 0.06 -4.53
CA GLU A 67 9.11 -0.30 -5.86
C GLU A 67 7.72 -0.93 -5.78
N LEU A 68 6.89 -0.68 -6.79
CA LEU A 68 5.59 -1.31 -6.97
C LEU A 68 5.49 -1.87 -8.39
N CYS A 69 4.77 -2.99 -8.52
CA CYS A 69 4.44 -3.56 -9.81
C CYS A 69 3.68 -2.57 -10.69
N GLY A 70 4.16 -2.44 -11.94
CA GLY A 70 3.53 -1.58 -12.95
C GLY A 70 3.70 -0.06 -12.74
N ALA A 71 4.23 0.40 -11.59
CA ALA A 71 4.42 1.83 -11.33
C ALA A 71 5.49 2.46 -12.25
N GLN A 72 6.49 1.68 -12.65
CA GLN A 72 7.53 2.02 -13.62
C GLN A 72 8.28 0.75 -14.07
N ALA A 73 9.12 0.86 -15.10
CA ALA A 73 10.00 -0.24 -15.46
C ALA A 73 11.00 -0.51 -14.31
N THR A 74 10.91 -1.68 -13.68
CA THR A 74 11.91 -2.08 -12.69
C THR A 74 13.25 -2.32 -13.36
N LEU A 75 14.32 -1.85 -12.72
CA LEU A 75 15.70 -2.12 -13.15
C LEU A 75 16.16 -3.53 -12.74
N SER A 76 15.37 -4.21 -11.91
CA SER A 76 15.67 -5.51 -11.33
C SER A 76 15.08 -6.63 -12.17
N LEU A 77 15.57 -6.79 -13.41
CA LEU A 77 15.07 -7.77 -14.38
C LEU A 77 15.04 -9.22 -13.86
N ARG A 78 15.86 -9.56 -12.85
CA ARG A 78 15.89 -10.89 -12.22
C ARG A 78 14.87 -11.07 -11.08
N GLN A 79 14.31 -9.99 -10.53
CA GLN A 79 13.41 -9.99 -9.38
C GLN A 79 11.96 -9.67 -9.74
N CYS A 80 11.54 -9.96 -10.99
CA CYS A 80 10.14 -9.96 -11.41
C CYS A 80 9.53 -8.54 -11.55
N PRO A 81 8.37 -8.35 -12.22
CA PRO A 81 7.60 -7.10 -12.25
C PRO A 81 7.40 -6.36 -10.92
N TRP A 82 7.55 -7.04 -9.78
CA TRP A 82 7.24 -6.52 -8.44
C TRP A 82 8.39 -5.69 -7.81
N GLY A 83 9.59 -5.69 -8.38
CA GLY A 83 10.75 -4.98 -7.82
C GLY A 83 11.39 -5.73 -6.65
N ARG A 84 12.23 -5.04 -5.87
CA ARG A 84 13.03 -5.66 -4.78
C ARG A 84 12.51 -5.41 -3.37
N THR A 85 11.67 -4.41 -3.20
CA THR A 85 11.34 -3.84 -1.89
C THR A 85 10.41 -4.73 -1.07
N SER A 86 9.37 -5.25 -1.72
CA SER A 86 8.28 -5.97 -1.05
C SER A 86 7.87 -7.21 -1.82
N ASP A 87 7.43 -8.23 -1.09
CA ASP A 87 7.01 -9.50 -1.64
C ASP A 87 5.80 -9.36 -2.58
N PRO A 88 5.70 -10.15 -3.67
CA PRO A 88 4.54 -10.12 -4.56
C PRO A 88 3.19 -10.29 -3.84
N GLY A 89 3.11 -11.18 -2.85
CA GLY A 89 1.90 -11.41 -2.08
C GLY A 89 1.50 -10.22 -1.22
N PHE A 90 2.47 -9.44 -0.72
CA PHE A 90 2.19 -8.15 -0.07
C PHE A 90 1.54 -7.18 -1.05
N GLN A 91 2.12 -7.00 -2.24
CA GLN A 91 1.60 -6.03 -3.21
C GLN A 91 0.23 -6.43 -3.75
N GLU A 92 0.01 -7.72 -4.02
CA GLU A 92 -1.31 -8.25 -4.40
C GLU A 92 -2.34 -7.95 -3.31
N HIS A 93 -2.03 -8.24 -2.05
CA HIS A 93 -2.93 -7.99 -0.93
C HIS A 93 -3.22 -6.50 -0.73
N LEU A 94 -2.21 -5.64 -0.89
CA LEU A 94 -2.33 -4.19 -0.83
C LEU A 94 -3.27 -3.68 -1.92
N MET A 95 -3.04 -4.07 -3.18
CA MET A 95 -3.85 -3.65 -4.33
C MET A 95 -5.27 -4.21 -4.31
N THR A 96 -5.49 -5.36 -3.66
CA THR A 96 -6.81 -5.97 -3.53
C THR A 96 -7.68 -5.25 -2.49
N ASN A 97 -7.09 -4.87 -1.35
CA ASN A 97 -7.85 -4.39 -0.19
C ASN A 97 -7.78 -2.87 -0.01
N PHE A 98 -6.88 -2.20 -0.72
CA PHE A 98 -6.64 -0.76 -0.64
C PHE A 98 -6.56 -0.16 -2.04
N HIS A 99 -6.85 1.13 -2.16
CA HIS A 99 -6.63 1.91 -3.37
C HIS A 99 -5.59 3.00 -3.09
N CYS A 100 -4.73 3.25 -4.08
CA CYS A 100 -3.69 4.25 -3.97
C CYS A 100 -4.30 5.65 -4.12
N ILE A 101 -4.05 6.51 -3.13
CA ILE A 101 -4.53 7.90 -3.10
C ILE A 101 -3.40 8.93 -3.28
N LEU A 102 -2.14 8.48 -3.22
CA LEU A 102 -0.97 9.31 -3.47
C LEU A 102 0.20 8.45 -3.94
N GLN A 103 0.87 8.87 -5.01
CA GLN A 103 2.12 8.27 -5.47
C GLN A 103 3.12 9.37 -5.84
N ILE A 104 4.27 9.38 -5.16
CA ILE A 104 5.32 10.38 -5.33
C ILE A 104 6.65 9.66 -5.60
N GLY A 105 7.36 10.07 -6.65
CA GLY A 105 8.74 9.64 -6.85
C GLY A 105 9.67 10.30 -5.83
N ILE A 106 10.50 9.50 -5.17
CA ILE A 106 11.46 9.97 -4.16
C ILE A 106 12.90 9.82 -4.66
N PRO A 107 13.89 10.49 -4.03
CA PRO A 107 15.30 10.17 -4.25
C PRO A 107 15.55 8.69 -3.99
N HIS A 108 16.16 8.01 -4.95
CA HIS A 108 16.36 6.56 -4.94
C HIS A 108 17.80 6.21 -5.30
N TRP A 109 18.22 4.99 -4.95
CA TRP A 109 19.50 4.47 -5.37
C TRP A 109 19.52 4.25 -6.89
N PRO A 110 20.69 4.35 -7.56
CA PRO A 110 20.76 4.23 -9.01
C PRO A 110 20.13 2.98 -9.63
N HIS A 111 19.96 1.92 -8.84
CA HIS A 111 19.46 0.61 -9.25
C HIS A 111 18.03 0.32 -8.75
N THR A 112 17.38 1.27 -8.08
CA THR A 112 15.99 1.17 -7.62
C THR A 112 15.15 2.27 -8.26
N LYS A 113 13.82 2.12 -8.19
CA LYS A 113 12.85 3.11 -8.64
C LYS A 113 11.77 3.28 -7.59
N ASP A 114 12.19 3.76 -6.43
CA ASP A 114 11.33 3.85 -5.25
C ASP A 114 10.34 5.01 -5.35
N HIS A 115 9.13 4.74 -4.87
CA HIS A 115 8.09 5.72 -4.65
C HIS A 115 7.68 5.73 -3.19
N LEU A 116 7.23 6.89 -2.72
CA LEU A 116 6.37 6.96 -1.55
C LEU A 116 4.92 6.87 -2.04
N THR A 117 4.20 5.88 -1.54
CA THR A 117 2.79 5.68 -1.86
C THR A 117 1.93 5.68 -0.61
N VAL A 118 0.74 6.26 -0.71
CA VAL A 118 -0.27 6.25 0.35
C VAL A 118 -1.50 5.54 -0.18
N TRP A 119 -1.95 4.58 0.59
CA TRP A 119 -3.05 3.69 0.27
C TRP A 119 -4.12 3.82 1.34
N LYS A 120 -5.37 3.84 0.90
CA LYS A 120 -6.53 3.88 1.77
C LYS A 120 -7.35 2.62 1.61
N ARG A 121 -7.85 2.08 2.72
CA ARG A 121 -8.64 0.86 2.72
C ARG A 121 -9.88 1.04 1.86
N SER A 122 -10.07 0.13 0.92
CA SER A 122 -11.20 0.17 -0.01
C SER A 122 -12.48 -0.19 0.72
N LYS A 123 -13.53 0.59 0.46
CA LYS A 123 -14.91 0.18 0.78
C LYS A 123 -15.41 -0.71 -0.35
N VAL A 124 -16.25 -1.68 -0.03
CA VAL A 124 -16.83 -2.58 -1.02
C VAL A 124 -18.32 -2.29 -1.20
N CYS A 125 -18.80 -2.37 -2.43
CA CYS A 125 -20.22 -2.35 -2.77
C CYS A 125 -20.63 -3.68 -3.42
N ILE A 126 -21.80 -4.17 -3.06
CA ILE A 126 -22.32 -5.43 -3.57
C ILE A 126 -23.22 -5.17 -4.78
N ILE A 127 -22.89 -5.86 -5.86
CA ILE A 127 -23.64 -6.18 -7.08
C ILE A 127 -24.86 -7.10 -6.88
N PRO A 128 -26.13 -6.68 -6.66
CA PRO A 128 -27.20 -7.68 -6.63
C PRO A 128 -27.28 -8.33 -8.02
N SER A 129 -27.10 -9.65 -8.09
CA SER A 129 -27.27 -10.39 -9.34
C SER A 129 -28.70 -10.18 -9.82
N SER A 130 -28.85 -9.70 -11.05
CA SER A 130 -30.17 -9.51 -11.65
C SER A 130 -30.76 -10.87 -12.04
N THR A 131 -31.25 -11.62 -11.07
CA THR A 131 -32.10 -12.80 -11.27
C THR A 131 -33.48 -12.50 -10.69
N ASP A 132 -34.23 -11.67 -11.41
CA ASP A 132 -35.70 -11.64 -11.39
C ASP A 132 -36.24 -12.30 -12.67
N SER A 133 -35.61 -13.41 -13.07
CA SER A 133 -36.14 -14.35 -14.05
C SER A 133 -36.47 -15.62 -13.29
N GLY A 134 -37.76 -15.76 -12.96
CA GLY A 134 -38.30 -16.81 -12.11
C GLY A 134 -38.19 -18.21 -12.69
N ASP A 135 -36.99 -18.77 -12.66
CA ASP A 135 -36.76 -20.20 -12.80
C ASP A 135 -36.31 -20.75 -11.44
N GLU A 136 -37.26 -21.44 -10.79
CA GLU A 136 -37.05 -22.25 -9.59
C GLU A 136 -36.19 -23.45 -9.96
N ASP A 137 -34.86 -23.30 -9.99
CA ASP A 137 -33.95 -24.44 -9.96
C ASP A 137 -33.06 -24.37 -8.71
N ASP A 138 -33.45 -25.17 -7.72
CA ASP A 138 -32.71 -25.48 -6.51
C ASP A 138 -31.33 -26.07 -6.88
N SER A 139 -30.33 -25.20 -7.01
CA SER A 139 -28.93 -25.59 -6.88
C SER A 139 -28.24 -24.62 -5.92
N ASP A 140 -28.00 -25.14 -4.72
CA ASP A 140 -27.37 -24.52 -3.56
C ASP A 140 -25.87 -24.27 -3.81
N GLU A 141 -25.51 -23.65 -4.94
CA GLU A 141 -24.18 -23.07 -5.15
C GLU A 141 -24.25 -21.62 -4.67
N GLY A 142 -23.75 -21.39 -3.45
CA GLY A 142 -23.67 -20.07 -2.83
C GLY A 142 -23.01 -19.06 -3.77
N GLY A 143 -23.86 -18.29 -4.46
CA GLY A 143 -23.44 -17.21 -5.34
C GLY A 143 -22.58 -16.25 -4.54
N CYS A 144 -21.30 -16.18 -4.89
CA CYS A 144 -20.43 -15.08 -4.51
C CYS A 144 -21.11 -13.80 -5.00
N GLU A 145 -21.75 -13.05 -4.11
CA GLU A 145 -22.16 -11.69 -4.39
C GLU A 145 -20.89 -10.93 -4.79
N ASP A 146 -20.74 -10.59 -6.08
CA ASP A 146 -19.55 -9.92 -6.58
C ASP A 146 -19.41 -8.55 -5.87
N ALA A 147 -18.45 -8.48 -4.96
CA ALA A 147 -18.11 -7.28 -4.22
C ALA A 147 -17.07 -6.47 -4.99
N TRP A 148 -17.36 -5.20 -5.26
CA TRP A 148 -16.51 -4.30 -6.03
C TRP A 148 -15.97 -3.18 -5.15
N ALA A 149 -14.74 -2.73 -5.39
CA ALA A 149 -14.19 -1.57 -4.69
C ALA A 149 -14.95 -0.29 -5.08
N ALA A 150 -15.51 0.42 -4.10
CA ALA A 150 -16.18 1.69 -4.25
C ALA A 150 -15.21 2.83 -3.90
N VAL A 151 -14.44 3.30 -4.88
CA VAL A 151 -13.44 4.38 -4.71
C VAL A 151 -14.07 5.74 -5.02
N PRO A 152 -14.18 6.65 -4.03
CA PRO A 152 -14.71 8.01 -4.22
C PRO A 152 -13.94 8.81 -5.28
N ALA A 153 -14.63 9.68 -6.02
CA ALA A 153 -14.02 10.44 -7.11
C ALA A 153 -12.89 11.39 -6.65
N ASP A 154 -12.96 11.90 -5.43
CA ASP A 154 -11.94 12.73 -4.79
C ASP A 154 -10.73 11.93 -4.26
N GLU A 155 -10.82 10.60 -4.28
CA GLU A 155 -9.76 9.66 -3.89
C GLU A 155 -9.11 8.96 -5.10
N GLN A 156 -9.55 9.26 -6.32
CA GLN A 156 -9.01 8.67 -7.54
C GLN A 156 -7.78 9.44 -8.04
N LEU A 157 -6.70 8.70 -8.32
CA LEU A 157 -5.53 9.26 -9.00
C LEU A 157 -5.81 9.48 -10.49
N PRO A 158 -5.11 10.44 -11.14
CA PRO A 158 -5.14 10.57 -12.59
C PRO A 158 -4.73 9.25 -13.27
N VAL A 159 -5.54 8.79 -14.22
CA VAL A 159 -5.32 7.52 -14.92
C VAL A 159 -4.31 7.68 -16.06
N ASP A 160 -4.27 8.85 -16.67
CA ASP A 160 -3.46 9.12 -17.85
C ASP A 160 -2.07 9.63 -17.48
N LEU A 161 -1.06 8.78 -17.71
CA LEU A 161 0.36 9.12 -17.59
C LEU A 161 1.08 8.71 -18.87
N ALA A 162 1.74 9.66 -19.53
CA ALA A 162 2.54 9.41 -20.72
C ALA A 162 4.00 9.78 -20.49
N ALA A 163 4.90 8.98 -21.07
CA ALA A 163 6.29 9.39 -21.21
C ALA A 163 6.38 10.70 -22.03
N PRO A 164 7.37 11.57 -21.78
CA PRO A 164 7.47 12.85 -22.50
C PRO A 164 7.45 12.70 -24.03
N CYS A 165 8.02 11.63 -24.57
CA CYS A 165 8.03 11.36 -26.01
C CYS A 165 6.68 10.89 -26.58
N THR A 166 5.78 10.36 -25.75
CA THR A 166 4.45 9.86 -26.14
C THR A 166 3.32 10.75 -25.66
N LEU A 167 3.61 11.95 -25.14
CA LEU A 167 2.59 12.87 -24.63
C LEU A 167 1.53 13.24 -25.68
N HIS A 168 1.89 13.18 -26.96
CA HIS A 168 0.99 13.40 -28.10
C HIS A 168 -0.09 12.33 -28.30
N LEU A 169 -0.08 11.25 -27.50
CA LEU A 169 -1.07 10.17 -27.55
C LEU A 169 -2.18 10.31 -26.49
N LEU A 170 -2.04 11.26 -25.54
CA LEU A 170 -3.08 11.65 -24.59
C LEU A 170 -3.92 12.80 -25.18
#